data_AF-A0A382YZ98-F1
#
_entry.id   AF-A0A382YZ98-F1
#
_cell.length_a   1.000
_cell.length_b   1.000
_cell.length_c   1.000
_cell.angle_alpha   90.00
_cell.angle_beta   90.00
_cell.angle_gamma   90.00
#
_symmetry.space_group_name_H-M   'P 1'
#
loop_
_entity.id
_entity.type
_entity.pdbx_description
1 polymer ?
#
loop_
_entity_poly.entity_id
_entity_poly.type
_entity_poly.pdbx_seq_one_letter_code
_entity_poly.pdbx_strand_id
1 'polypeptide(L)'
;HLPGLDYQNLTPDLVTNLALVVRATTGRVRWSEVKVHAGTVLMVPGMMEEHFDKLAEAGSILAKFLFYPLNRDPDEAKRYVRWCHDRGLRVKVHTGGVSRSGANDVCGYEILSWLQPDVAAHVSGGPIPMCDEDLDELVDHTEFALELCSSGNYQSFIRVVKRLAEQGRLNRLTLGTDTPGGTGVIARGMLRNMTFLTSVCGLTAGQTIAIATGNTALAHGLEEGFLRPGAPADIVIAGRIEGSAGTSFTEAFEHGDLPG
;
A
#
# COMPACT_ATOMS: atom_id res chain seq x y z
N HIS A 1 11.81 9.11 5.29
CA HIS A 1 12.81 9.40 6.34
C HIS A 1 12.54 10.77 6.93
N LEU A 2 12.33 10.87 8.25
CA LEU A 2 12.31 12.14 8.97
C LEU A 2 13.75 12.43 9.48
N PRO A 3 14.40 13.53 9.06
CA PRO A 3 15.71 13.90 9.58
C PRO A 3 15.70 14.05 11.10
N GLY A 4 16.72 13.52 11.78
CA GLY A 4 16.86 13.58 13.24
C GLY A 4 16.01 12.57 14.03
N LEU A 5 15.14 11.79 13.37
CA LEU A 5 14.39 10.73 14.05
C LEU A 5 15.29 9.52 14.31
N ASP A 6 15.49 9.17 15.58
CA ASP A 6 16.19 7.96 15.99
C ASP A 6 15.23 6.75 15.96
N TYR A 7 15.35 5.95 14.90
CA TYR A 7 14.51 4.78 14.70
C TYR A 7 14.81 3.63 15.68
N GLN A 8 15.91 3.68 16.43
CA GLN A 8 16.22 2.69 17.47
C GLN A 8 15.59 3.05 18.82
N ASN A 9 15.08 4.27 18.97
CA ASN A 9 14.54 4.78 20.22
C ASN A 9 13.18 5.48 20.01
N LEU A 10 12.30 4.82 19.25
CA LEU A 10 10.93 5.30 19.04
C LEU A 10 10.06 4.98 20.26
N THR A 11 9.36 5.97 20.78
CA THR A 11 8.39 5.80 21.87
C THR A 11 6.95 5.93 21.35
N PRO A 12 5.96 5.32 22.03
CA PRO A 12 4.53 5.46 21.71
C PRO A 12 4.09 6.92 21.53
N ASP A 13 4.44 7.80 22.47
CA ASP A 13 4.09 9.22 22.40
C ASP A 13 4.78 9.92 21.22
N LEU A 14 6.03 9.61 20.93
CA LEU A 14 6.77 10.24 19.83
C LEU A 14 6.12 9.93 18.48
N VAL A 15 5.87 8.66 18.18
CA VAL A 15 5.29 8.26 16.89
C VAL A 15 3.84 8.70 16.76
N THR A 16 3.08 8.70 17.86
CA THR A 16 1.70 9.18 17.90
C THR A 16 1.65 10.68 17.62
N ASN A 17 2.41 11.48 18.38
CA ASN A 17 2.43 12.94 18.19
C ASN A 17 2.94 13.34 16.80
N LEU A 18 3.92 12.63 16.25
CA LEU A 18 4.37 12.85 14.88
C LEU A 18 3.24 12.62 13.87
N ALA A 19 2.50 11.52 14.00
CA ALA A 19 1.36 11.21 13.13
C ALA A 19 0.27 12.29 13.23
N LEU A 20 -0.04 12.77 14.44
CA LEU A 20 -1.00 13.84 14.69
C LEU A 20 -0.58 15.17 14.05
N VAL A 21 0.70 15.54 14.18
CA VAL A 21 1.25 16.76 13.55
C VAL A 21 1.15 16.67 12.03
N VAL A 22 1.53 15.53 11.44
CA VAL A 22 1.45 15.33 9.98
C VAL A 22 -0.01 15.35 9.50
N ARG A 23 -0.93 14.78 10.27
CA ARG A 23 -2.37 14.81 9.97
C ARG A 23 -2.92 16.24 9.97
N ALA A 24 -2.57 17.05 10.97
CA ALA A 24 -3.02 18.43 11.12
C ALA A 24 -2.37 19.43 10.14
N THR A 25 -1.20 19.07 9.59
CA THR A 25 -0.43 19.92 8.67
C THR A 25 -0.58 19.45 7.22
N THR A 26 0.17 18.43 6.81
CA THR A 26 0.14 17.89 5.44
C THR A 26 -1.24 17.37 5.08
N GLY A 27 -1.91 16.66 5.98
CA GLY A 27 -3.23 16.08 5.73
C GLY A 27 -4.37 17.11 5.63
N ARG A 28 -4.13 18.37 6.00
CA ARG A 28 -5.12 19.46 5.91
C ARG A 28 -5.08 20.21 4.57
N VAL A 29 -3.95 20.17 3.87
CA VAL A 29 -3.72 20.96 2.65
C VAL A 29 -3.82 20.07 1.42
N ARG A 30 -4.66 20.48 0.46
CA ARG A 30 -4.76 19.83 -0.86
C ARG A 30 -3.77 20.44 -1.84
N TRP A 31 -2.52 19.99 -1.77
CA TRP A 31 -1.49 20.41 -2.72
C TRP A 31 -1.86 19.93 -4.13
N SER A 32 -2.00 20.87 -5.07
CA SER A 32 -2.48 20.59 -6.43
C SER A 32 -3.85 19.88 -6.45
N GLU A 33 -4.72 20.20 -5.49
CA GLU A 33 -6.05 19.60 -5.31
C GLU A 33 -6.05 18.08 -5.00
N VAL A 34 -4.89 17.48 -4.73
CA VAL A 34 -4.78 16.07 -4.39
C VAL A 34 -5.32 15.81 -2.98
N LYS A 35 -6.15 14.78 -2.85
CA LYS A 35 -6.59 14.24 -1.55
C LYS A 35 -5.47 13.44 -0.92
N VAL A 36 -4.81 14.01 0.09
CA VAL A 36 -3.72 13.35 0.82
C VAL A 36 -4.21 12.85 2.17
N HIS A 37 -4.29 11.53 2.34
CA HIS A 37 -4.51 10.89 3.63
C HIS A 37 -3.16 10.73 4.36
N ALA A 38 -2.77 11.77 5.11
CA ALA A 38 -1.51 11.81 5.85
C ALA A 38 -1.69 11.43 7.33
N GLY A 39 -0.57 11.20 8.03
CA GLY A 39 -0.58 10.90 9.47
C GLY A 39 -0.75 9.42 9.81
N THR A 40 -0.24 8.53 8.96
CA THR A 40 -0.10 7.11 9.29
C THR A 40 0.87 6.95 10.45
N VAL A 41 0.40 6.38 11.57
CA VAL A 41 1.28 6.08 12.70
C VAL A 41 2.18 4.89 12.36
N LEU A 42 3.43 4.93 12.83
CA LEU A 42 4.31 3.77 12.82
C LEU A 42 4.21 3.11 14.19
N MET A 43 3.63 1.90 14.23
CA MET A 43 3.41 1.20 15.49
C MET A 43 4.73 0.73 16.10
N VAL A 44 4.84 0.86 17.42
CA VAL A 44 6.01 0.47 18.23
C VAL A 44 5.55 -0.24 19.50
N PRO A 45 6.41 -1.04 20.17
CA PRO A 45 6.05 -1.70 21.42
C PRO A 45 5.61 -0.73 22.53
N GLY A 46 4.68 -1.17 23.38
CA GLY A 46 4.19 -0.41 24.53
C GLY A 46 3.18 0.70 24.22
N MET A 47 2.63 0.75 23.00
CA MET A 47 1.48 1.60 22.70
C MET A 47 0.25 1.10 23.45
N MET A 48 -0.41 2.02 24.13
CA MET A 48 -1.68 1.82 24.81
C MET A 48 -2.86 2.20 23.92
N GLU A 49 -4.05 1.74 24.28
CA GLU A 49 -5.30 1.96 23.57
C GLU A 49 -5.60 3.46 23.32
N GLU A 50 -5.26 4.33 24.27
CA GLU A 50 -5.46 5.78 24.18
C GLU A 50 -4.66 6.44 23.04
N HIS A 51 -3.57 5.82 22.58
CA HIS A 51 -2.85 6.32 21.40
C HIS A 51 -3.70 6.13 20.14
N PHE A 52 -4.41 5.01 20.02
CA PHE A 52 -5.28 4.71 18.89
C PHE A 52 -6.54 5.57 18.93
N ASP A 53 -7.07 5.89 20.12
CA ASP A 53 -8.14 6.88 20.30
C ASP A 53 -7.76 8.24 19.71
N LYS A 54 -6.59 8.77 20.10
CA LYS A 54 -6.09 10.06 19.59
C LYS A 54 -5.95 10.08 18.07
N LEU A 55 -5.47 8.98 17.48
CA LEU A 55 -5.30 8.86 16.04
C LEU A 55 -6.64 8.86 15.30
N ALA A 56 -7.62 8.12 15.81
CA ALA A 56 -8.96 8.07 15.26
C ALA A 56 -9.67 9.43 15.39
N GLU A 57 -9.57 10.09 16.55
CA GLU A 57 -10.13 11.43 16.78
C GLU A 57 -9.54 12.47 15.81
N ALA A 58 -8.24 12.37 15.51
CA ALA A 58 -7.59 13.23 14.51
C ALA A 58 -7.96 12.88 13.06
N GLY A 59 -8.73 11.81 12.84
CA GLY A 59 -9.16 11.36 11.53
C GLY A 59 -8.02 10.76 10.70
N SER A 60 -7.01 10.16 11.35
CA SER A 60 -6.13 9.21 10.67
C SER A 60 -6.94 8.00 10.22
N ILE A 61 -6.54 7.36 9.12
CA ILE A 61 -7.24 6.18 8.58
C ILE A 61 -6.36 4.92 8.56
N LEU A 62 -5.05 5.07 8.84
CA LEU A 62 -4.05 4.02 8.67
C LEU A 62 -3.08 3.97 9.85
N ALA A 63 -2.74 2.77 10.28
CA ALA A 63 -1.61 2.46 11.16
C ALA A 63 -0.69 1.45 10.46
N LYS A 64 0.62 1.58 10.62
CA LYS A 64 1.60 0.74 9.91
C LYS A 64 2.56 0.02 10.86
N PHE A 65 2.66 -1.30 10.72
CA PHE A 65 3.79 -2.09 11.21
C PHE A 65 4.95 -1.94 10.22
N LEU A 66 5.99 -1.20 10.60
CA LEU A 66 7.20 -1.01 9.78
C LEU A 66 8.47 -1.39 10.53
N PHE A 67 8.61 -0.90 11.77
CA PHE A 67 9.76 -1.13 12.64
C PHE A 67 9.40 -1.98 13.87
N TYR A 68 8.18 -2.48 13.93
CA TYR A 68 7.71 -3.28 15.06
C TYR A 68 8.32 -4.69 14.98
N PRO A 69 8.91 -5.21 16.07
CA PRO A 69 9.51 -6.54 16.10
C PRO A 69 8.42 -7.61 16.25
N LEU A 70 7.78 -7.98 15.14
CA LEU A 70 6.61 -8.87 15.11
C LEU A 70 6.88 -10.28 15.66
N ASN A 71 8.15 -10.69 15.73
CA ASN A 71 8.56 -11.97 16.31
C ASN A 71 8.65 -11.97 17.85
N ARG A 72 8.61 -10.80 18.50
CA ARG A 72 8.81 -10.68 19.96
C ARG A 72 7.53 -10.83 20.75
N ASP A 73 6.48 -10.11 20.35
CA ASP A 73 5.19 -10.10 21.06
C ASP A 73 4.01 -10.11 20.07
N PRO A 74 3.65 -11.30 19.54
CA PRO A 74 2.49 -11.44 18.65
C PRO A 74 1.16 -11.02 19.28
N ASP A 75 1.03 -11.15 20.61
CA ASP A 75 -0.22 -10.82 21.30
C ASP A 75 -0.41 -9.30 21.41
N GLU A 76 0.67 -8.54 21.62
CA GLU A 76 0.62 -7.08 21.53
C GLU A 76 0.27 -6.61 20.12
N ALA A 77 0.91 -7.17 19.09
CA ALA A 77 0.59 -6.83 17.71
C ALA A 77 -0.89 -7.10 17.37
N LYS A 78 -1.44 -8.25 17.80
CA LYS A 78 -2.87 -8.57 17.64
C LYS A 78 -3.78 -7.60 18.39
N ARG A 79 -3.40 -7.15 19.60
CA ARG A 79 -4.15 -6.10 20.32
C ARG A 79 -4.20 -4.80 19.52
N TYR A 80 -3.10 -4.40 18.89
CA TYR A 80 -3.07 -3.19 18.07
C TYR A 80 -3.96 -3.30 16.85
N VAL A 81 -3.96 -4.46 16.17
CA VAL A 81 -4.87 -4.73 15.04
C VAL A 81 -6.32 -4.56 15.47
N ARG A 82 -6.71 -5.20 16.58
CA ARG A 82 -8.05 -5.08 17.14
C ARG A 82 -8.40 -3.63 17.48
N TRP A 83 -7.55 -2.91 18.21
CA TRP A 83 -7.80 -1.52 18.58
C TRP A 83 -7.91 -0.58 17.37
N CYS A 84 -7.17 -0.85 16.29
CA CYS A 84 -7.33 -0.15 15.02
C CYS A 84 -8.71 -0.42 14.42
N HIS A 85 -9.12 -1.68 14.31
CA HIS A 85 -10.40 -2.08 13.71
C HIS A 85 -11.60 -1.55 14.49
N ASP A 86 -11.55 -1.59 15.82
CA ASP A 86 -12.58 -1.04 16.72
C ASP A 86 -12.83 0.46 16.47
N ARG A 87 -11.85 1.16 15.87
CA ARG A 87 -11.88 2.60 15.56
C ARG A 87 -11.96 2.91 14.07
N GLY A 88 -12.14 1.89 13.21
CA GLY A 88 -12.19 2.05 11.76
C GLY A 88 -10.84 2.39 11.10
N LEU A 89 -9.72 2.24 11.81
CA LEU A 89 -8.38 2.37 11.24
C LEU A 89 -8.01 1.10 10.47
N ARG A 90 -7.37 1.27 9.32
CA ARG A 90 -6.77 0.18 8.53
C ARG A 90 -5.35 -0.11 8.97
N VAL A 91 -5.00 -1.38 9.03
CA VAL A 91 -3.66 -1.86 9.38
C VAL A 91 -2.89 -2.22 8.12
N LYS A 92 -1.74 -1.60 7.96
CA LYS A 92 -0.78 -1.90 6.90
C LYS A 92 0.48 -2.51 7.50
N VAL A 93 1.09 -3.48 6.85
CA VAL A 93 2.33 -4.10 7.32
C VAL A 93 3.38 -4.14 6.23
N HIS A 94 4.61 -3.78 6.58
CA HIS A 94 5.77 -3.99 5.72
C HIS A 94 6.00 -5.48 5.53
N THR A 95 6.16 -5.93 4.29
CA THR A 95 6.48 -7.32 3.95
C THR A 95 7.81 -7.45 3.24
N GLY A 96 8.36 -8.67 3.29
CA GLY A 96 9.59 -9.03 2.59
C GLY A 96 10.86 -8.72 3.37
N GLY A 97 11.95 -8.59 2.62
CA GLY A 97 13.30 -8.41 3.15
C GLY A 97 13.58 -6.97 3.56
N VAL A 98 14.65 -6.83 4.35
CA VAL A 98 14.95 -5.59 5.06
C VAL A 98 16.10 -4.86 4.39
N SER A 99 15.83 -3.66 3.86
CA SER A 99 16.84 -2.84 3.16
C SER A 99 17.76 -2.07 4.12
N ARG A 100 17.38 -1.99 5.41
CA ARG A 100 18.18 -1.36 6.47
C ARG A 100 18.74 -2.42 7.41
N SER A 101 20.05 -2.55 7.45
CA SER A 101 20.74 -3.48 8.34
C SER A 101 20.37 -3.25 9.81
N GLY A 102 19.89 -4.31 10.48
CA GLY A 102 19.74 -4.39 11.93
C GLY A 102 18.47 -3.83 12.56
N ALA A 103 17.46 -3.40 11.78
CA ALA A 103 16.27 -2.75 12.35
C ALA A 103 14.93 -3.47 12.13
N ASN A 104 14.85 -4.42 11.17
CA ASN A 104 13.59 -5.06 10.81
C ASN A 104 13.78 -6.59 10.75
N ASP A 105 12.76 -7.33 11.16
CA ASP A 105 12.63 -8.75 10.88
C ASP A 105 12.00 -8.96 9.50
N VAL A 106 12.34 -10.07 8.84
CA VAL A 106 11.65 -10.48 7.61
C VAL A 106 10.19 -10.78 7.95
N CYS A 107 9.27 -10.10 7.28
CA CYS A 107 7.84 -10.32 7.44
C CYS A 107 7.30 -11.14 6.26
N GLY A 108 7.26 -12.45 6.49
CA GLY A 108 6.80 -13.46 5.53
C GLY A 108 5.40 -14.00 5.84
N TYR A 109 5.05 -15.12 5.22
CA TYR A 109 3.70 -15.70 5.29
C TYR A 109 3.28 -16.06 6.72
N GLU A 110 4.16 -16.68 7.50
CA GLU A 110 3.84 -17.10 8.88
C GLU A 110 3.33 -15.93 9.72
N ILE A 111 4.06 -14.80 9.71
CA ILE A 111 3.69 -13.59 10.45
C ILE A 111 2.35 -13.04 9.97
N LEU A 112 2.19 -12.94 8.66
CA LEU A 112 0.97 -12.40 8.05
C LEU A 112 -0.26 -13.28 8.31
N SER A 113 -0.07 -14.60 8.42
CA SER A 113 -1.14 -15.57 8.67
C SER A 113 -1.79 -15.39 10.05
N TRP A 114 -1.02 -15.03 11.09
CA TRP A 114 -1.60 -14.76 12.41
C TRP A 114 -1.89 -13.28 12.65
N LEU A 115 -1.22 -12.36 11.95
CA LEU A 115 -1.41 -10.91 12.12
C LEU A 115 -2.69 -10.41 11.44
N GLN A 116 -3.03 -10.97 10.28
CA GLN A 116 -4.23 -10.62 9.50
C GLN A 116 -4.42 -9.09 9.32
N PRO A 117 -3.45 -8.38 8.69
CA PRO A 117 -3.56 -6.95 8.40
C PRO A 117 -4.66 -6.67 7.36
N ASP A 118 -5.04 -5.40 7.15
CA ASP A 118 -5.89 -5.02 6.01
C ASP A 118 -5.09 -4.99 4.70
N VAL A 119 -3.83 -4.56 4.76
CA VAL A 119 -2.93 -4.44 3.60
C VAL A 119 -1.53 -4.99 3.92
N ALA A 120 -1.13 -6.02 3.18
CA ALA A 120 0.27 -6.42 3.06
C ALA A 120 0.97 -5.49 2.06
N ALA A 121 1.81 -4.58 2.57
CA ALA A 121 2.48 -3.57 1.77
C ALA A 121 3.57 -4.18 0.88
N HIS A 122 3.70 -3.66 -0.35
CA HIS A 122 4.78 -3.94 -1.31
C HIS A 122 5.27 -5.41 -1.29
N VAL A 123 4.36 -6.38 -1.50
CA VAL A 123 4.66 -7.83 -1.39
C VAL A 123 5.66 -8.34 -2.43
N SER A 124 5.78 -7.63 -3.55
CA SER A 124 6.86 -7.82 -4.53
C SER A 124 8.20 -7.21 -4.08
N GLY A 125 8.29 -6.71 -2.85
CA GLY A 125 9.46 -6.06 -2.29
C GLY A 125 9.41 -4.54 -2.34
N GLY A 126 9.99 -3.90 -1.32
CA GLY A 126 10.27 -2.46 -1.26
C GLY A 126 11.70 -2.17 -0.80
N PRO A 127 12.75 -2.66 -1.50
CA PRO A 127 12.74 -3.32 -2.81
C PRO A 127 12.88 -4.86 -2.76
N ILE A 128 13.11 -5.44 -1.57
CA ILE A 128 13.45 -6.87 -1.41
C ILE A 128 12.17 -7.65 -1.04
N PRO A 129 11.70 -8.61 -1.87
CA PRO A 129 10.52 -9.43 -1.57
C PRO A 129 10.81 -10.47 -0.48
N MET A 130 9.75 -11.14 0.00
CA MET A 130 9.89 -12.44 0.69
C MET A 130 10.31 -13.54 -0.30
N CYS A 131 10.60 -14.76 0.18
CA CYS A 131 10.90 -15.86 -0.73
C CYS A 131 9.66 -16.25 -1.56
N ASP A 132 9.90 -16.94 -2.67
CA ASP A 132 8.85 -17.27 -3.64
C ASP A 132 7.80 -18.23 -3.09
N GLU A 133 8.17 -19.07 -2.12
CA GLU A 133 7.27 -19.99 -1.40
C GLU A 133 6.32 -19.22 -0.48
N ASP A 134 6.85 -18.33 0.36
CA ASP A 134 6.03 -17.48 1.23
C ASP A 134 5.08 -16.60 0.42
N LEU A 135 5.54 -16.09 -0.73
CA LEU A 135 4.73 -15.25 -1.61
C LEU A 135 3.56 -16.03 -2.23
N ASP A 136 3.79 -17.29 -2.60
CA ASP A 136 2.73 -18.17 -3.10
C ASP A 136 1.71 -18.50 -2.00
N GLU A 137 2.19 -18.89 -0.81
CA GLU A 137 1.34 -19.18 0.35
C GLU A 137 0.48 -17.98 0.74
N LEU A 138 1.07 -16.77 0.71
CA LEU A 138 0.38 -15.52 0.95
C LEU A 138 -0.77 -15.31 -0.04
N VAL A 139 -0.52 -15.53 -1.34
CA VAL A 139 -1.56 -15.39 -2.36
C VAL A 139 -2.67 -16.43 -2.16
N ASP A 140 -2.31 -17.67 -1.85
CA ASP A 140 -3.26 -18.79 -1.80
C ASP A 140 -4.12 -18.81 -0.56
N HIS A 141 -3.55 -18.49 0.59
CA HIS A 141 -4.13 -18.83 1.89
C HIS A 141 -4.56 -17.64 2.74
N THR A 142 -4.49 -16.42 2.20
CA THR A 142 -4.95 -15.21 2.90
C THR A 142 -6.00 -14.45 2.09
N GLU A 143 -6.67 -13.47 2.70
CA GLU A 143 -7.76 -12.71 2.07
C GLU A 143 -7.53 -11.19 2.00
N PHE A 144 -6.60 -10.65 2.79
CA PHE A 144 -6.32 -9.21 2.82
C PHE A 144 -5.71 -8.69 1.52
N ALA A 145 -5.64 -7.36 1.37
CA ALA A 145 -5.12 -6.72 0.18
C ALA A 145 -3.60 -6.92 0.05
N LEU A 146 -3.13 -7.14 -1.18
CA LEU A 146 -1.73 -7.32 -1.54
C LEU A 146 -1.30 -6.12 -2.38
N GLU A 147 -0.45 -5.27 -1.81
CA GLU A 147 0.05 -4.09 -2.50
C GLU A 147 1.29 -4.43 -3.33
N LEU A 148 1.28 -4.00 -4.59
CA LEU A 148 2.45 -3.99 -5.46
C LEU A 148 2.96 -2.56 -5.63
N CYS A 149 4.27 -2.38 -5.74
CA CYS A 149 4.87 -1.05 -5.87
C CYS A 149 5.88 -0.91 -7.00
N SER A 150 6.10 0.34 -7.44
CA SER A 150 7.05 0.67 -8.51
C SER A 150 8.51 0.45 -8.11
N SER A 151 8.79 0.39 -6.80
CA SER A 151 10.13 0.17 -6.25
C SER A 151 10.46 -1.31 -6.01
N GLY A 152 9.59 -2.24 -6.42
CA GLY A 152 9.71 -3.65 -6.11
C GLY A 152 10.45 -4.51 -7.15
N ASN A 153 10.55 -5.80 -6.85
CA ASN A 153 11.11 -6.82 -7.72
C ASN A 153 10.09 -7.23 -8.80
N TYR A 154 10.45 -7.05 -10.07
CA TYR A 154 9.57 -7.35 -11.20
C TYR A 154 9.21 -8.83 -11.34
N GLN A 155 10.10 -9.77 -10.97
CA GLN A 155 9.79 -11.21 -11.03
C GLN A 155 8.71 -11.57 -10.00
N SER A 156 8.87 -11.12 -8.76
CA SER A 156 7.87 -11.31 -7.70
C SER A 156 6.56 -10.57 -8.02
N PHE A 157 6.63 -9.40 -8.64
CA PHE A 157 5.45 -8.67 -9.14
C PHE A 157 4.67 -9.52 -10.15
N ILE A 158 5.33 -10.01 -11.21
CA ILE A 158 4.70 -10.85 -12.24
C ILE A 158 4.11 -12.12 -11.61
N ARG A 159 4.84 -12.76 -10.68
CA ARG A 159 4.40 -13.96 -9.97
C ARG A 159 3.07 -13.75 -9.24
N VAL A 160 2.97 -12.70 -8.42
CA VAL A 160 1.74 -12.38 -7.67
C VAL A 160 0.58 -12.09 -8.62
N VAL A 161 0.80 -11.26 -9.65
CA VAL A 161 -0.25 -10.89 -10.61
C VAL A 161 -0.77 -12.11 -11.36
N LYS A 162 0.14 -12.93 -11.90
CA LYS A 162 -0.22 -14.14 -12.65
C LYS A 162 -1.05 -15.09 -11.78
N ARG A 163 -0.61 -15.34 -10.55
CA ARG A 163 -1.28 -16.27 -9.63
C ARG A 163 -2.67 -15.78 -9.22
N LEU A 164 -2.82 -14.49 -8.89
CA LEU A 164 -4.14 -13.92 -8.59
C LEU A 164 -5.06 -13.89 -9.81
N ALA A 165 -4.52 -13.65 -11.02
CA ALA A 165 -5.29 -13.69 -12.25
C ALA A 165 -5.82 -15.11 -12.54
N GLU A 166 -4.98 -16.13 -12.41
CA GLU A 166 -5.36 -17.54 -12.57
C GLU A 166 -6.44 -17.98 -11.57
N GLN A 167 -6.46 -17.39 -10.37
CA GLN A 167 -7.46 -17.66 -9.34
C GLN A 167 -8.72 -16.78 -9.46
N GLY A 168 -8.74 -15.79 -10.36
CA GLY A 168 -9.83 -14.81 -10.44
C GLY A 168 -9.92 -13.87 -9.23
N ARG A 169 -8.80 -13.65 -8.52
CA ARG A 169 -8.72 -12.90 -7.24
C ARG A 169 -8.00 -11.55 -7.35
N LEU A 170 -8.01 -10.94 -8.54
CA LEU A 170 -7.40 -9.63 -8.79
C LEU A 170 -7.99 -8.50 -7.92
N ASN A 171 -9.18 -8.70 -7.35
CA ASN A 171 -9.80 -7.78 -6.38
C ASN A 171 -8.93 -7.53 -5.14
N ARG A 172 -7.98 -8.42 -4.83
CA ARG A 172 -7.03 -8.26 -3.72
C ARG A 172 -5.83 -7.37 -4.05
N LEU A 173 -5.57 -7.08 -5.32
CA LEU A 173 -4.43 -6.25 -5.70
C LEU A 173 -4.69 -4.77 -5.45
N THR A 174 -3.70 -4.10 -4.88
CA THR A 174 -3.62 -2.64 -4.81
C THR A 174 -2.29 -2.15 -5.34
N LEU A 175 -2.21 -0.86 -5.69
CA LEU A 175 -0.97 -0.26 -6.19
C LEU A 175 -0.51 0.87 -5.28
N GLY A 176 0.81 0.92 -5.08
CA GLY A 176 1.51 2.04 -4.49
C GLY A 176 2.80 2.33 -5.25
N THR A 177 3.53 3.37 -4.85
CA THR A 177 4.85 3.63 -5.44
C THR A 177 6.00 3.25 -4.50
N ASP A 178 5.73 3.19 -3.19
CA ASP A 178 6.76 3.10 -2.15
C ASP A 178 7.85 4.19 -2.30
N THR A 179 7.39 5.42 -2.55
CA THR A 179 8.23 6.62 -2.67
C THR A 179 7.69 7.75 -1.81
N PRO A 180 8.55 8.63 -1.27
CA PRO A 180 10.00 8.70 -1.43
C PRO A 180 10.75 7.58 -0.68
N GLY A 181 11.77 7.00 -1.31
CA GLY A 181 12.60 5.94 -0.72
C GLY A 181 14.00 5.90 -1.34
N GLY A 182 14.75 4.82 -1.09
CA GLY A 182 16.08 4.62 -1.68
C GLY A 182 16.07 4.59 -3.21
N THR A 183 14.95 4.16 -3.80
CA THR A 183 14.71 4.18 -5.26
C THR A 183 14.48 5.60 -5.82
N GLY A 184 14.22 6.58 -4.95
CA GLY A 184 13.95 7.97 -5.32
C GLY A 184 12.47 8.36 -5.26
N VAL A 185 12.09 9.30 -6.12
CA VAL A 185 10.70 9.78 -6.29
C VAL A 185 10.28 9.53 -7.73
N ILE A 186 9.23 8.74 -7.91
CA ILE A 186 8.75 8.34 -9.25
C ILE A 186 7.43 9.06 -9.51
N ALA A 187 7.49 10.26 -10.10
CA ALA A 187 6.32 11.13 -10.29
C ALA A 187 5.17 10.45 -11.06
N ARG A 188 5.49 9.58 -12.02
CA ARG A 188 4.52 8.78 -12.79
C ARG A 188 4.45 7.31 -12.33
N GLY A 189 4.78 7.02 -11.07
CA GLY A 189 4.90 5.65 -10.55
C GLY A 189 3.64 4.82 -10.70
N MET A 190 2.48 5.40 -10.36
CA MET A 190 1.18 4.72 -10.53
C MET A 190 0.93 4.35 -12.00
N LEU A 191 1.09 5.29 -12.93
CA LEU A 191 0.92 5.03 -14.37
C LEU A 191 1.90 3.96 -14.88
N ARG A 192 3.15 3.96 -14.38
CA ARG A 192 4.15 2.94 -14.73
C ARG A 192 3.79 1.56 -14.22
N ASN A 193 3.24 1.44 -13.02
CA ASN A 193 2.74 0.15 -12.52
C ASN A 193 1.57 -0.33 -13.37
N MET A 194 0.66 0.59 -13.73
CA MET A 194 -0.48 0.23 -14.55
C MET A 194 -0.07 -0.23 -15.95
N THR A 195 0.83 0.49 -16.63
CA THR A 195 1.33 0.04 -17.93
C THR A 195 2.12 -1.26 -17.83
N PHE A 196 2.81 -1.53 -16.72
CA PHE A 196 3.47 -2.81 -16.48
C PHE A 196 2.46 -3.97 -16.32
N LEU A 197 1.34 -3.73 -15.61
CA LEU A 197 0.27 -4.72 -15.49
C LEU A 197 -0.34 -5.07 -16.85
N THR A 198 -0.54 -4.09 -17.72
CA THR A 198 -1.15 -4.33 -19.03
C THR A 198 -0.17 -4.93 -20.02
N SER A 199 0.99 -4.29 -20.25
CA SER A 199 1.91 -4.68 -21.33
C SER A 199 2.81 -5.87 -20.99
N VAL A 200 3.12 -6.09 -19.71
CA VAL A 200 4.00 -7.18 -19.27
C VAL A 200 3.22 -8.32 -18.62
N CYS A 201 2.26 -8.01 -17.75
CA CYS A 201 1.47 -9.04 -17.06
C CYS A 201 0.22 -9.49 -17.85
N GLY A 202 -0.11 -8.80 -18.95
CA GLY A 202 -1.21 -9.18 -19.83
C GLY A 202 -2.61 -8.93 -19.26
N LEU A 203 -2.75 -8.04 -18.27
CA LEU A 203 -4.07 -7.62 -17.81
C LEU A 203 -4.72 -6.64 -18.79
N THR A 204 -6.04 -6.64 -18.86
CA THR A 204 -6.78 -5.63 -19.62
C THR A 204 -6.67 -4.25 -18.97
N ALA A 205 -6.86 -3.18 -19.75
CA ALA A 205 -6.93 -1.82 -19.22
C ALA A 205 -7.99 -1.69 -18.11
N GLY A 206 -9.15 -2.32 -18.28
CA GLY A 206 -10.24 -2.30 -17.30
C GLY A 206 -9.86 -2.92 -15.96
N GLN A 207 -9.21 -4.10 -15.98
CA GLN A 207 -8.71 -4.75 -14.76
C GLN A 207 -7.67 -3.88 -14.06
N THR A 208 -6.72 -3.35 -14.82
CA THR A 208 -5.64 -2.49 -14.30
C THR A 208 -6.18 -1.20 -13.70
N ILE A 209 -7.15 -0.54 -14.35
CA ILE A 209 -7.81 0.65 -13.80
C ILE A 209 -8.53 0.31 -12.50
N ALA A 210 -9.26 -0.80 -12.44
CA ALA A 210 -9.93 -1.24 -11.21
C ALA A 210 -8.95 -1.48 -10.05
N ILE A 211 -7.80 -2.12 -10.34
CA ILE A 211 -6.73 -2.34 -9.36
C ILE A 211 -6.18 -1.00 -8.83
N ALA A 212 -5.88 -0.07 -9.73
CA ALA A 212 -5.31 1.25 -9.39
C ALA A 212 -6.30 2.21 -8.71
N THR A 213 -7.61 1.94 -8.80
CA THR A 213 -8.68 2.81 -8.31
C THR A 213 -9.53 2.07 -7.26
N GLY A 214 -10.64 1.45 -7.65
CA GLY A 214 -11.62 0.84 -6.75
C GLY A 214 -11.02 -0.17 -5.77
N ASN A 215 -10.13 -1.08 -6.19
CA ASN A 215 -9.50 -2.04 -5.27
C ASN A 215 -8.63 -1.32 -4.24
N THR A 216 -7.81 -0.37 -4.70
CA THR A 216 -6.95 0.45 -3.83
C THR A 216 -7.79 1.27 -2.86
N ALA A 217 -8.91 1.84 -3.30
CA ALA A 217 -9.85 2.56 -2.43
C ALA A 217 -10.45 1.66 -1.36
N LEU A 218 -10.97 0.48 -1.73
CA LEU A 218 -11.56 -0.48 -0.79
C LEU A 218 -10.57 -0.92 0.29
N ALA A 219 -9.34 -1.24 -0.11
CA ALA A 219 -8.29 -1.66 0.81
C ALA A 219 -7.91 -0.59 1.84
N HIS A 220 -8.16 0.68 1.53
CA HIS A 220 -7.88 1.82 2.40
C HIS A 220 -9.16 2.42 3.02
N GLY A 221 -10.34 1.79 2.82
CA GLY A 221 -11.61 2.28 3.37
C GLY A 221 -12.09 3.61 2.78
N LEU A 222 -11.79 3.85 1.51
CA LEU A 222 -12.10 5.08 0.79
C LEU A 222 -13.34 4.92 -0.11
N GLU A 223 -14.08 6.01 -0.33
CA GLU A 223 -15.28 6.03 -1.18
C GLU A 223 -14.96 6.36 -2.66
N GLU A 224 -13.76 6.89 -2.91
CA GLU A 224 -13.20 7.20 -4.22
C GLU A 224 -12.99 5.97 -5.11
N GLY A 225 -12.58 6.21 -6.36
CA GLY A 225 -12.13 5.14 -7.27
C GLY A 225 -13.26 4.38 -7.96
N PHE A 226 -14.51 4.83 -7.80
CA PHE A 226 -15.68 4.25 -8.46
C PHE A 226 -16.42 5.29 -9.32
N LEU A 227 -16.70 4.94 -10.57
CA LEU A 227 -17.62 5.70 -11.41
C LEU A 227 -19.06 5.20 -11.20
N ARG A 228 -19.73 5.72 -10.17
CA ARG A 228 -21.13 5.40 -9.86
C ARG A 228 -21.85 6.55 -9.17
N PRO A 229 -23.19 6.64 -9.25
CA PRO A 229 -23.95 7.64 -8.50
C PRO A 229 -23.63 7.59 -6.99
N GLY A 230 -23.43 8.76 -6.40
CA GLY A 230 -23.12 8.91 -4.96
C GLY A 230 -21.63 8.81 -4.60
N ALA A 231 -20.75 8.35 -5.49
CA ALA A 231 -19.31 8.36 -5.25
C ALA A 231 -18.68 9.76 -5.47
N PRO A 232 -17.52 10.07 -4.86
CA PRO A 232 -16.78 11.29 -5.14
C PRO A 232 -16.44 11.45 -6.64
N ALA A 233 -16.59 12.65 -7.18
CA ALA A 233 -16.41 12.97 -8.60
C ALA A 233 -14.93 13.16 -9.00
N ASP A 234 -14.06 12.24 -8.58
CA ASP A 234 -12.64 12.23 -8.95
C ASP A 234 -12.48 11.51 -10.29
N ILE A 235 -12.62 12.25 -11.40
CA ILE A 235 -12.72 11.68 -12.75
C ILE A 235 -11.53 12.11 -13.60
N VAL A 236 -10.93 11.12 -14.29
CA VAL A 236 -9.94 11.36 -15.34
C VAL A 236 -10.57 11.05 -16.68
N ILE A 237 -10.51 12.01 -17.60
CA ILE A 237 -10.89 11.81 -19.01
C ILE A 237 -9.60 11.66 -19.81
N ALA A 238 -9.44 10.51 -20.45
CA ALA A 238 -8.26 10.20 -21.26
C ALA A 238 -8.69 9.84 -22.69
N GLY A 239 -7.89 10.28 -23.66
CA GLY A 239 -8.09 10.00 -25.08
C GLY A 239 -6.95 9.19 -25.68
N ARG A 240 -6.95 9.08 -27.01
CA ARG A 240 -5.83 8.48 -27.74
C ARG A 240 -4.51 9.16 -27.39
N ILE A 241 -3.42 8.39 -27.40
CA ILE A 241 -2.06 8.92 -27.21
C ILE A 241 -1.46 9.15 -28.59
N GLU A 242 -1.15 10.41 -28.92
CA GLU A 242 -0.53 10.75 -30.20
C GLU A 242 0.84 10.06 -30.33
N GLY A 243 1.08 9.37 -31.44
CA GLY A 243 2.29 8.58 -31.66
C GLY A 243 2.27 7.16 -31.08
N SER A 244 1.21 6.76 -30.38
CA SER A 244 1.01 5.36 -29.97
C SER A 244 0.67 4.47 -31.18
N ALA A 245 1.02 3.18 -31.07
CA ALA A 245 0.52 2.16 -31.99
C ALA A 245 -0.98 1.87 -31.78
N GLY A 246 -1.53 2.20 -30.61
CA GLY A 246 -2.94 2.07 -30.29
C GLY A 246 -3.78 3.23 -30.82
N THR A 247 -4.97 2.93 -31.32
CA THR A 247 -5.90 3.91 -31.89
C THR A 247 -6.90 4.47 -30.86
N SER A 248 -6.93 3.90 -29.66
CA SER A 248 -7.71 4.33 -28.51
C SER A 248 -6.84 4.46 -27.25
N PHE A 249 -7.36 5.08 -26.18
CA PHE A 249 -6.67 5.09 -24.88
C PHE A 249 -6.39 3.66 -24.39
N THR A 250 -7.39 2.78 -24.46
CA THR A 250 -7.28 1.38 -24.04
C THR A 250 -6.16 0.66 -24.79
N GLU A 251 -6.14 0.74 -26.13
CA GLU A 251 -5.10 0.08 -26.94
C GLU A 251 -3.71 0.63 -26.64
N ALA A 252 -3.57 1.96 -26.53
CA ALA A 252 -2.30 2.60 -26.21
C ALA A 252 -1.80 2.19 -24.81
N PHE A 253 -2.71 2.13 -23.85
CA PHE A 253 -2.41 1.73 -22.48
C PHE A 253 -2.07 0.25 -22.37
N GLU A 254 -2.73 -0.61 -23.13
CA GLU A 254 -2.42 -2.04 -23.22
C GLU A 254 -1.10 -2.32 -23.94
N HIS A 255 -0.75 -1.49 -24.91
CA HIS A 255 0.58 -1.48 -25.53
C HIS A 255 1.69 -1.05 -24.54
N GLY A 256 1.33 -0.35 -23.46
CA GLY A 256 2.25 0.13 -22.43
C GLY A 256 2.69 1.57 -22.61
N ASP A 257 2.02 2.33 -23.49
CA ASP A 257 2.33 3.73 -23.74
C ASP A 257 1.78 4.60 -22.59
N LEU A 258 2.67 5.39 -21.98
CA LEU A 258 2.30 6.25 -20.86
C LEU A 258 1.53 7.49 -21.37
N PRO A 259 0.33 7.78 -20.83
CA PRO A 259 -0.40 8.99 -21.20
C PRO A 259 0.41 10.26 -20.83
N GLY A 260 0.38 11.23 -21.75
CA GLY A 260 1.16 12.47 -21.76
C GLY A 260 0.42 13.63 -21.13
#